data_AF-A0A7K1VBY4-F1
#
_entry.id   AF-A0A7K1VBY4-F1
#
_cell.length_a   1.000
_cell.length_b   1.000
_cell.length_c   1.000
_cell.angle_alpha   90.00
_cell.angle_beta   90.00
_cell.angle_gamma   90.00
#
_symmetry.space_group_name_H-M   'P 1'
#
loop_
_entity.id
_entity.type
_entity.pdbx_description
1 polymer ?
#
loop_
_entity_poly.entity_id
_entity_poly.type
_entity_poly.pdbx_seq_one_letter_code
_entity_poly.pdbx_strand_id
1 'polypeptide(L)'
;MSEAINAPGAVLFSEPGARWRTIAYGPALCAIILAIELIRGGAVHWFGLAFCAVLLAGFVWLQVVAGKRHISVELTPESLREGTEVTRLNDIAEVLPEDDQESWDYEDWQSARALGELTGVPRRRKGIGLKLKDGRLVQAWAHDHVTLRAELTAALERSNGGTVEEKEAQ
;
A
#
# COMPACT_ATOMS: atom_id res chain seq x y z
N MET A 1 -25.36 10.27 4.45
CA MET A 1 -24.27 9.29 4.28
C MET A 1 -23.16 9.84 3.37
N SER A 2 -23.49 10.56 2.28
CA SER A 2 -22.50 11.20 1.39
C SER A 2 -21.62 12.27 2.07
N GLU A 3 -22.14 12.97 3.09
CA GLU A 3 -21.40 14.05 3.77
C GLU A 3 -20.18 13.57 4.57
N ALA A 4 -20.21 12.34 5.08
CA ALA A 4 -19.08 11.75 5.82
C ALA A 4 -17.96 11.27 4.89
N ILE A 5 -18.27 10.98 3.62
CA ILE A 5 -17.29 10.55 2.60
C ILE A 5 -16.55 11.76 2.01
N ASN A 6 -17.15 12.95 2.05
CA ASN A 6 -16.57 14.22 1.60
C ASN A 6 -15.85 15.00 2.71
N ALA A 7 -15.79 14.47 3.94
CA ALA A 7 -15.05 15.14 5.00
C ALA A 7 -13.53 15.08 4.72
N PRO A 8 -12.79 16.19 4.93
CA PRO A 8 -11.32 16.18 4.83
C PRO A 8 -10.76 15.13 5.80
N GLY A 9 -10.17 14.07 5.24
CA GLY A 9 -9.65 12.91 5.98
C GLY A 9 -10.54 11.65 5.99
N ALA A 10 -11.67 11.62 5.27
CA ALA A 10 -12.38 10.37 5.02
C ALA A 10 -11.49 9.42 4.19
N VAL A 11 -11.21 8.23 4.70
CA VAL A 11 -10.39 7.24 3.99
C VAL A 11 -11.30 6.46 3.03
N LEU A 12 -11.12 6.67 1.72
CA LEU A 12 -11.87 5.97 0.67
C LEU A 12 -11.33 4.56 0.45
N PHE A 13 -10.00 4.42 0.48
CA PHE A 13 -9.33 3.13 0.35
C PHE A 13 -8.09 3.12 1.24
N SER A 14 -7.86 2.01 1.95
CA SER A 14 -6.61 1.80 2.68
C SER A 14 -6.13 0.36 2.59
N GLU A 15 -4.85 0.21 2.28
CA GLU A 15 -4.18 -1.08 2.26
C GLU A 15 -2.96 -1.06 3.20
N PRO A 16 -3.03 -1.78 4.35
CA PRO A 16 -1.88 -1.86 5.25
C PRO A 16 -0.81 -2.78 4.65
N GLY A 17 0.35 -2.20 4.31
CA GLY A 17 1.45 -2.90 3.64
C GLY A 17 2.05 -4.11 4.39
N ALA A 18 1.89 -4.20 5.71
CA ALA A 18 2.27 -5.38 6.48
C ALA A 18 1.41 -5.60 7.74
N ARG A 19 1.36 -6.85 8.20
CA ARG A 19 0.54 -7.28 9.36
C ARG A 19 1.43 -7.57 10.57
N TRP A 20 1.13 -6.95 11.72
CA TRP A 20 1.86 -7.15 12.99
C TRP A 20 1.84 -8.62 13.46
N ARG A 21 0.83 -9.39 13.07
CA ARG A 21 0.69 -10.82 13.43
C ARG A 21 1.90 -11.65 12.98
N THR A 22 2.58 -11.25 11.91
CA THR A 22 3.74 -12.01 11.39
C THR A 22 4.90 -12.05 12.38
N ILE A 23 5.05 -11.03 13.21
CA ILE A 23 6.12 -10.93 14.22
C ILE A 23 5.98 -12.04 15.27
N ALA A 24 4.75 -12.47 15.57
CA ALA A 24 4.49 -13.46 16.62
C ALA A 24 4.88 -14.90 16.22
N TYR A 25 4.99 -15.22 14.93
CA TYR A 25 5.26 -16.59 14.48
C TYR A 25 6.64 -17.11 14.92
N GLY A 26 7.68 -16.27 14.87
CA GLY A 26 9.03 -16.64 15.31
C GLY A 26 9.07 -17.00 16.80
N PRO A 27 8.65 -16.09 17.70
CA PRO A 27 8.53 -16.38 19.13
C PRO A 27 7.61 -17.56 19.45
N ALA A 28 6.47 -17.69 18.75
CA ALA A 28 5.56 -18.81 18.96
C ALA A 28 6.22 -20.16 18.64
N LEU A 29 6.99 -20.24 17.55
CA LEU A 29 7.73 -21.45 17.20
C LEU A 29 8.78 -21.79 18.26
N CYS A 30 9.55 -20.81 18.73
CA CYS A 30 10.53 -21.00 19.80
C CYS A 30 9.87 -21.45 21.11
N ALA A 31 8.71 -20.89 21.46
CA ALA A 31 7.95 -21.30 22.64
C ALA A 31 7.45 -22.75 22.54
N ILE A 32 7.01 -23.19 21.35
CA ILE A 32 6.61 -24.58 21.10
C ILE A 32 7.81 -25.52 21.28
N ILE A 33 8.98 -25.19 20.73
CA ILE A 33 10.19 -26.00 20.87
C ILE A 33 10.61 -26.10 22.35
N LEU A 34 10.57 -24.99 23.08
CA LEU A 34 10.88 -24.97 24.51
C LEU A 34 9.92 -25.86 25.31
N ALA A 35 8.62 -25.82 25.01
CA ALA A 35 7.64 -26.69 25.65
C ALA A 35 7.92 -28.19 25.40
N ILE A 36 8.35 -28.54 24.17
CA ILE A 36 8.74 -29.91 23.82
C ILE A 36 9.99 -30.34 24.60
N GLU A 37 11.00 -29.47 24.74
CA GLU A 37 12.21 -29.78 25.52
C GLU A 37 11.90 -30.02 27.00
N LEU A 38 11.01 -29.20 27.58
CA LEU A 38 10.57 -29.34 28.97
C LEU A 38 9.84 -30.67 29.21
N ILE A 39 8.96 -31.07 28.29
CA ILE A 39 8.23 -32.35 28.39
C ILE A 39 9.17 -33.55 28.24
N ARG A 40 10.21 -33.44 27.40
CA ARG A 40 11.15 -34.54 27.11
C ARG A 40 12.21 -34.74 28.21
N GLY A 41 12.37 -33.78 29.14
CA GLY A 41 13.23 -33.91 30.32
C GLY A 41 14.74 -33.94 30.04
N GLY A 42 15.18 -33.43 28.88
CA GLY A 42 16.60 -33.33 28.49
C GLY A 42 17.27 -32.03 28.97
N ALA A 43 18.53 -31.80 28.57
CA ALA A 43 19.21 -30.52 28.80
C ALA A 43 18.48 -29.41 28.03
N VAL A 44 17.77 -28.54 28.76
CA VAL A 44 16.94 -27.46 28.18
C VAL A 44 17.81 -26.29 27.77
N HIS A 45 17.82 -25.96 26.48
CA HIS A 45 18.63 -24.85 25.94
C HIS A 45 17.83 -23.53 25.97
N TRP A 46 17.22 -23.22 27.11
CA TRP A 46 16.29 -22.10 27.26
C TRP A 46 16.90 -20.76 26.83
N PHE A 47 18.18 -20.53 27.13
CA PHE A 47 18.89 -19.31 26.77
C PHE A 47 19.07 -19.18 25.25
N GLY A 48 19.50 -20.25 24.59
CA GLY A 48 19.68 -20.25 23.13
C GLY A 48 18.36 -20.06 22.39
N LEU A 49 17.30 -20.72 22.86
CA LEU A 49 15.96 -20.58 22.30
C LEU A 49 15.40 -19.17 22.51
N ALA A 50 15.57 -18.59 23.69
CA ALA A 50 15.14 -17.22 23.98
C ALA A 50 15.92 -16.20 23.13
N PHE A 51 17.23 -16.35 23.01
CA PHE A 51 18.07 -15.49 22.18
C PHE A 51 17.67 -15.55 20.70
N CYS A 52 17.50 -16.75 20.15
CA CYS A 52 17.02 -16.94 18.78
C CYS A 52 15.61 -16.36 18.58
N ALA A 53 14.71 -16.53 19.54
CA ALA A 53 13.36 -15.97 19.48
C ALA A 53 13.39 -14.44 19.37
N VAL A 54 14.22 -13.78 20.18
CA VAL A 54 14.38 -12.31 20.16
C VAL A 54 14.99 -11.85 18.84
N LEU A 55 16.04 -12.50 18.35
CA LEU A 55 16.65 -12.14 17.06
C LEU A 55 15.68 -12.28 15.90
N LEU A 56 14.95 -13.39 15.82
CA LEU A 56 13.96 -13.61 14.77
C LEU A 56 12.81 -12.60 14.87
N ALA A 57 12.31 -12.32 16.08
CA ALA A 57 11.28 -11.32 16.30
C ALA A 57 11.73 -9.92 15.90
N GLY A 58 12.94 -9.51 16.30
CA GLY A 58 13.51 -8.21 15.96
C GLY A 58 13.69 -8.03 14.45
N PHE A 59 14.16 -9.07 13.76
CA PHE A 59 14.30 -9.05 12.31
C PHE A 59 12.95 -8.94 11.58
N VAL A 60 11.96 -9.75 11.97
CA VAL A 60 10.60 -9.68 11.39
C VAL A 60 9.93 -8.35 11.73
N TRP A 61 10.15 -7.82 12.93
CA TRP A 61 9.67 -6.49 13.33
C TRP A 61 10.18 -5.41 12.38
N LEU A 62 11.48 -5.40 12.07
CA LEU A 62 12.08 -4.45 11.14
C LEU A 62 11.43 -4.55 9.75
N GLN A 63 11.20 -5.77 9.26
CA GLN A 63 10.51 -6.00 7.98
C GLN A 63 9.07 -5.48 7.98
N VAL A 64 8.33 -5.69 9.06
CA VAL A 64 6.93 -5.23 9.18
C VAL A 64 6.86 -3.71 9.24
N VAL A 65 7.77 -3.06 9.96
CA VAL A 65 7.84 -1.59 10.02
C VAL A 65 8.18 -1.02 8.65
N ALA A 66 9.18 -1.58 7.96
CA ALA A 66 9.52 -1.17 6.61
C ALA A 66 8.34 -1.36 5.64
N GLY A 67 7.69 -2.53 5.66
CA GLY A 67 6.53 -2.80 4.82
C GLY A 67 5.34 -1.88 5.11
N LYS A 68 5.07 -1.58 6.37
CA LYS A 68 4.02 -0.62 6.75
C LYS A 68 4.32 0.81 6.32
N ARG A 69 5.59 1.22 6.28
CA ARG A 69 5.97 2.59 5.94
C ARG A 69 6.06 2.81 4.43
N HIS A 70 6.64 1.85 3.70
CA HIS A 70 6.95 2.01 2.27
C HIS A 70 5.94 1.33 1.34
N ILE A 71 5.12 0.40 1.86
CA ILE A 71 4.16 -0.39 1.06
C ILE A 71 2.70 -0.10 1.50
N SER A 72 2.46 0.99 2.22
CA SER A 72 1.09 1.41 2.57
C SER A 72 0.46 2.23 1.45
N VAL A 73 -0.79 1.94 1.13
CA VAL A 73 -1.58 2.72 0.17
C VAL A 73 -2.78 3.31 0.91
N GLU A 74 -3.02 4.59 0.71
CA GLU A 74 -4.14 5.29 1.32
C GLU A 74 -4.69 6.31 0.34
N LEU A 75 -5.98 6.20 0.03
CA LEU A 75 -6.70 7.14 -0.81
C LEU A 75 -7.69 7.92 0.05
N THR A 76 -7.62 9.24 -0.07
CA THR A 76 -8.55 10.20 0.50
C THR A 76 -9.19 11.01 -0.64
N PRO A 77 -10.26 11.78 -0.39
CA PRO A 77 -10.86 12.66 -1.38
C PRO A 77 -9.89 13.70 -1.97
N GLU A 78 -8.79 14.00 -1.28
CA GLU A 78 -7.87 15.09 -1.62
C GLU A 78 -6.50 14.60 -2.09
N SER A 79 -6.09 13.41 -1.63
CA SER A 79 -4.75 12.88 -1.88
C SER A 79 -4.70 11.36 -1.96
N LEU A 80 -3.79 10.88 -2.81
CA LEU A 80 -3.35 9.50 -2.90
C LEU A 80 -1.96 9.41 -2.25
N ARG A 81 -1.85 8.60 -1.20
CA ARG A 81 -0.59 8.32 -0.52
C ARG A 81 -0.13 6.90 -0.86
N GLU A 82 1.09 6.80 -1.40
CA GLU A 82 1.75 5.54 -1.71
C GLU A 82 3.13 5.46 -1.06
N GLY A 83 3.25 4.57 -0.09
CA GLY A 83 4.39 4.49 0.81
C GLY A 83 4.60 5.81 1.56
N THR A 84 5.64 6.54 1.20
CA THR A 84 6.00 7.83 1.80
C THR A 84 5.68 9.03 0.90
N GLU A 85 5.25 8.81 -0.35
CA GLU A 85 4.87 9.88 -1.27
C GLU A 85 3.37 10.16 -1.18
N VAL A 86 3.01 11.44 -1.23
CA VAL A 86 1.63 11.91 -1.23
C VAL A 86 1.42 12.76 -2.46
N THR A 87 0.51 12.35 -3.32
CA THR A 87 0.11 13.04 -4.55
C THR A 87 -1.28 13.61 -4.37
N ARG A 88 -1.50 14.89 -4.66
CA ARG A 88 -2.84 15.48 -4.58
C ARG A 88 -3.68 14.99 -5.75
N LEU A 89 -4.97 14.74 -5.51
CA LEU A 89 -5.90 14.37 -6.57
C LEU A 89 -6.02 15.48 -7.61
N ASN A 90 -5.91 16.74 -7.17
CA ASN A 90 -5.86 17.90 -8.05
C ASN A 90 -4.66 17.96 -9.00
N ASP A 91 -3.60 17.18 -8.76
CA ASP A 91 -2.44 17.10 -9.66
C ASP A 91 -2.57 15.96 -10.67
N ILE A 92 -3.54 15.06 -10.47
CA ILE A 92 -3.83 13.93 -11.35
C ILE A 92 -4.86 14.40 -12.39
N ALA A 93 -4.55 14.18 -13.67
CA ALA A 93 -5.42 14.53 -14.78
C ALA A 93 -6.37 13.39 -15.13
N GLU A 94 -5.85 12.16 -15.25
CA GLU A 94 -6.65 11.00 -15.59
C GLU A 94 -6.04 9.69 -15.07
N VAL A 95 -6.90 8.69 -14.90
CA VAL A 95 -6.50 7.30 -14.66
C VAL A 95 -6.50 6.57 -16.02
N LEU A 96 -5.37 5.99 -16.39
CA LEU A 96 -5.20 5.30 -17.67
C LEU A 96 -5.91 3.94 -17.67
N PRO A 97 -6.30 3.40 -18.83
CA PRO A 97 -6.98 2.12 -18.95
C PRO A 97 -6.18 0.96 -18.35
N GLU A 98 -6.86 -0.17 -18.13
CA GLU A 98 -6.18 -1.36 -17.62
C GLU A 98 -5.22 -1.90 -18.68
N ASP A 99 -4.15 -2.55 -18.23
CA ASP A 99 -3.21 -3.24 -19.11
C ASP A 99 -3.97 -4.28 -19.94
N ASP A 100 -3.93 -4.13 -21.26
CA ASP A 100 -4.52 -5.10 -22.17
C ASP A 100 -3.58 -6.29 -22.30
N GLN A 101 -3.82 -7.32 -21.48
CA GLN A 101 -2.99 -8.52 -21.42
C GLN A 101 -2.95 -9.30 -22.74
N GLU A 102 -3.85 -9.02 -23.68
CA GLU A 102 -3.87 -9.63 -25.01
C GLU A 102 -3.04 -8.84 -26.04
N SER A 103 -2.66 -7.59 -25.71
CA SER A 103 -1.79 -6.76 -26.53
C SER A 103 -0.32 -7.15 -26.34
N TRP A 104 0.41 -7.19 -27.44
CA TRP A 104 1.87 -7.38 -27.42
C TRP A 104 2.62 -6.06 -27.24
N ASP A 105 1.92 -4.93 -27.32
CA ASP A 105 2.49 -3.59 -27.17
C ASP A 105 2.44 -3.15 -25.71
N TYR A 106 3.61 -2.81 -25.17
CA TYR A 106 3.71 -2.23 -23.83
C TYR A 106 3.24 -0.77 -23.87
N GLU A 107 2.32 -0.43 -22.99
CA GLU A 107 1.90 0.96 -22.80
C GLU A 107 3.01 1.77 -22.13
N ASP A 108 3.21 3.03 -22.55
CA ASP A 108 4.28 3.91 -22.05
C ASP A 108 4.27 4.04 -20.52
N TRP A 109 3.06 4.05 -19.93
CA TRP A 109 2.89 4.18 -18.47
C TRP A 109 3.42 2.97 -17.69
N GLN A 110 3.49 1.78 -18.29
CA GLN A 110 3.99 0.56 -17.61
C GLN A 110 5.49 0.65 -17.31
N SER A 111 6.22 1.49 -18.04
CA SER A 111 7.63 1.78 -17.82
C SER A 111 7.86 3.04 -16.97
N ALA A 112 6.79 3.77 -16.64
CA ALA A 112 6.88 5.04 -15.92
C ALA A 112 7.28 4.85 -14.45
N ARG A 113 7.68 5.94 -13.79
CA ARG A 113 8.06 5.92 -12.37
C ARG A 113 6.87 5.49 -11.50
N ALA A 114 7.07 4.47 -10.67
CA ALA A 114 6.11 4.17 -9.61
C ALA A 114 6.11 5.25 -8.53
N LEU A 115 4.93 5.66 -8.08
CA LEU A 115 4.78 6.59 -6.96
C LEU A 115 5.32 5.94 -5.67
N GLY A 116 5.93 6.74 -4.82
CA GLY A 116 6.69 6.33 -3.65
C GLY A 116 8.20 6.43 -3.83
N GLU A 117 8.93 6.01 -2.78
CA GLU A 117 10.40 5.96 -2.76
C GLU A 117 10.99 4.78 -3.54
N LEU A 118 10.15 3.89 -4.08
CA LEU A 118 10.59 2.68 -4.75
C LEU A 118 10.83 2.95 -6.24
N THR A 119 11.85 2.30 -6.81
CA THR A 119 12.21 2.46 -8.23
C THR A 119 11.21 1.83 -9.20
N GLY A 120 10.19 1.14 -8.69
CA GLY A 120 9.18 0.44 -9.47
C GLY A 120 8.08 -0.15 -8.58
N VAL A 121 7.11 -0.81 -9.20
CA VAL A 121 5.96 -1.40 -8.51
C VAL A 121 6.41 -2.48 -7.53
N PRO A 122 5.97 -2.45 -6.25
CA PRO A 122 6.34 -3.46 -5.27
C PRO A 122 5.93 -4.88 -5.69
N ARG A 123 6.67 -5.89 -5.24
CA ARG A 123 6.36 -7.30 -5.53
C ARG A 123 4.94 -7.64 -5.06
N ARG A 124 4.20 -8.41 -5.88
CA ARG A 124 2.80 -8.83 -5.63
C ARG A 124 1.79 -7.66 -5.57
N ARG A 125 2.12 -6.55 -6.20
CA ARG A 125 1.23 -5.42 -6.44
C ARG A 125 1.12 -5.21 -7.95
N LYS A 126 0.03 -4.58 -8.38
CA LYS A 126 -0.23 -4.25 -9.78
C LYS A 126 -0.15 -2.74 -9.96
N GLY A 127 0.52 -2.32 -11.03
CA GLY A 127 0.63 -0.92 -11.41
C GLY A 127 -0.68 -0.41 -12.01
N ILE A 128 -0.98 0.86 -11.77
CA ILE A 128 -2.10 1.60 -12.35
C ILE A 128 -1.49 2.85 -12.97
N GLY A 129 -1.63 3.00 -14.28
CA GLY A 129 -1.14 4.19 -14.97
C GLY A 129 -1.93 5.42 -14.57
N LEU A 130 -1.23 6.49 -14.19
CA LEU A 130 -1.80 7.80 -13.94
C LEU A 130 -1.10 8.82 -14.83
N LYS A 131 -1.90 9.74 -15.35
CA LYS A 131 -1.39 10.93 -16.04
C LYS A 131 -1.55 12.13 -15.13
N LEU A 132 -0.46 12.83 -14.87
CA LEU A 132 -0.46 14.07 -14.10
C LEU A 132 -0.87 15.24 -15.00
N LYS A 133 -1.32 16.34 -14.40
CA LYS A 133 -1.71 17.57 -15.13
C LYS A 133 -0.56 18.23 -15.87
N ASP A 134 0.68 17.99 -15.45
CA ASP A 134 1.88 18.42 -16.17
C ASP A 134 2.25 17.52 -17.36
N GLY A 135 1.45 16.48 -17.63
CA GLY A 135 1.63 15.53 -18.73
C GLY A 135 2.55 14.35 -18.40
N ARG A 136 3.15 14.29 -17.21
CA ARG A 136 3.97 13.14 -16.80
C ARG A 136 3.12 11.91 -16.56
N LEU A 137 3.65 10.76 -16.96
CA LEU A 137 3.11 9.46 -16.63
C LEU A 137 3.77 8.96 -15.34
N VAL A 138 2.96 8.42 -14.43
CA VAL A 138 3.41 7.76 -13.20
C VAL A 138 2.60 6.49 -12.98
N GLN A 139 3.12 5.57 -12.17
CA GLN A 139 2.41 4.35 -11.80
C GLN A 139 1.99 4.40 -10.34
N ALA A 140 0.69 4.48 -10.09
CA ALA A 140 0.13 4.08 -8.81
C ALA A 140 0.23 2.55 -8.64
N TRP A 141 0.09 2.03 -7.44
CA TRP A 141 0.09 0.59 -7.20
C TRP A 141 -0.74 0.18 -5.99
N ALA A 142 -1.40 -0.97 -6.11
CA ALA A 142 -2.10 -1.61 -5.01
C ALA A 142 -2.11 -3.13 -5.17
N HIS A 143 -2.47 -3.85 -4.11
CA HIS A 143 -2.77 -5.27 -4.21
C HIS A 143 -4.13 -5.45 -4.85
N ASP A 144 -5.11 -4.67 -4.37
CA ASP A 144 -6.43 -4.55 -4.96
C ASP A 144 -6.46 -3.35 -5.91
N HIS A 145 -5.84 -3.53 -7.08
CA HIS A 145 -5.77 -2.49 -8.10
C HIS A 145 -7.14 -2.15 -8.70
N VAL A 146 -8.09 -3.10 -8.67
CA VAL A 146 -9.43 -2.91 -9.21
C VAL A 146 -10.21 -1.92 -8.33
N THR A 147 -10.24 -2.17 -7.03
CA THR A 147 -10.93 -1.28 -6.09
C THR A 147 -10.25 0.09 -6.02
N LEU A 148 -8.91 0.14 -5.98
CA LEU A 148 -8.19 1.41 -5.99
C LEU A 148 -8.53 2.24 -7.24
N ARG A 149 -8.56 1.61 -8.42
CA ARG A 149 -8.88 2.29 -9.68
C ARG A 149 -10.30 2.85 -9.67
N ALA A 150 -11.28 2.05 -9.22
CA ALA A 150 -12.67 2.50 -9.15
C ALA A 150 -12.84 3.70 -8.20
N GLU A 151 -12.28 3.62 -6.98
CA GLU A 151 -12.36 4.71 -6.00
C GLU A 151 -11.60 5.95 -6.45
N LEU A 152 -10.43 5.79 -7.09
CA LEU A 152 -9.64 6.91 -7.59
C LEU A 152 -10.36 7.65 -8.73
N THR A 153 -10.95 6.91 -9.68
CA THR A 153 -11.76 7.50 -10.76
C THR A 153 -12.96 8.25 -10.18
N ALA A 154 -13.70 7.63 -9.25
CA ALA A 154 -14.86 8.27 -8.61
C ALA A 154 -14.48 9.51 -7.76
N ALA A 155 -13.28 9.53 -7.18
CA ALA A 155 -12.77 10.68 -6.44
C ALA A 155 -12.34 11.82 -7.39
N LEU A 156 -11.72 11.50 -8.53
CA LEU A 156 -11.38 12.49 -9.55
C LEU A 156 -12.61 13.13 -10.19
N GLU A 157 -13.64 12.34 -10.50
CA GLU A 157 -14.91 12.85 -11.01
C GLU A 157 -15.56 13.84 -10.03
N ARG A 158 -15.56 13.51 -8.73
CA ARG A 158 -16.04 14.42 -7.67
C ARG A 158 -15.22 15.70 -7.56
N SER A 159 -13.90 15.59 -7.60
CA SER A 159 -12.99 16.75 -7.53
C SER A 159 -13.16 17.68 -8.72
N ASN A 160 -13.34 17.12 -9.92
CA ASN A 160 -13.58 17.88 -11.13
C ASN A 160 -14.98 18.53 -11.12
N GLY A 161 -16.02 17.83 -10.63
CA GLY A 161 -17.37 18.36 -10.49
C GLY A 161 -17.46 19.55 -9.53
N GLY A 162 -16.79 19.49 -8.37
CA GLY A 162 -16.76 20.61 -7.41
C GLY A 162 -16.07 21.87 -7.94
N THR A 163 -15.07 21.71 -8.82
CA THR A 163 -14.37 22.85 -9.45
C THR A 163 -15.27 23.61 -10.45
N VAL A 164 -16.28 22.94 -11.02
CA VAL A 164 -17.20 23.55 -11.99
C VAL A 164 -18.29 24.36 -11.30
N GLU A 165 -18.88 23.85 -10.21
CA GLU A 165 -19.90 24.59 -9.43
C GLU A 165 -19.33 25.88 -8.79
N GLU A 166 -18.08 25.85 -8.30
CA GLU A 166 -17.45 27.03 -7.70
C GLU A 166 -17.17 28.14 -8.74
N LYS A 167 -16.98 27.78 -10.02
CA LYS A 167 -16.80 28.74 -11.11
C LYS A 167 -18.10 29.33 -11.67
N GLU A 168 -19.23 28.64 -11.53
CA GLU A 168 -20.54 29.14 -11.99
C GLU A 168 -21.25 30.01 -10.94
N ALA A 169 -20.84 29.91 -9.66
CA ALA A 169 -21.39 30.72 -8.57
C ALA A 169 -20.70 32.09 -8.39
N GLN A 170 -19.68 32.41 -9.19
CA GLN A 170 -18.90 33.66 -9.14
C GLN A 170 -19.00 34.46 -10.45
#